data_AF-A0A8H4IHL5-F1
#
_entry.id   AF-A0A8H4IHL5-F1
#
_cell.length_a   1.000
_cell.length_b   1.000
_cell.length_c   1.000
_cell.angle_alpha   90.00
_cell.angle_beta   90.00
_cell.angle_gamma   90.00
#
_symmetry.space_group_name_H-M   'P 1'
#
loop_
_entity.id
_entity.type
_entity.pdbx_description
1 polymer ?
#
loop_
_entity_poly.entity_id
_entity_poly.type
_entity_poly.pdbx_seq_one_letter_code
_entity_poly.pdbx_strand_id
1 'polypeptide(L)'
;MVLVKRICPPERRKAVIAVSVSLSHPTVSVNAPPDPEHPFQLRISLRIAQTTQPGRPITILTNHTVLHPSDPSGEYDTLSRGGAGLVSTTPNKRYISLGKFLFHTRLDRQPDDLKKRAFTHLITIPADGAVEIAHDFSVSRIFRHEQRLTKDDVVGESWRVGLGFAGYVGTTWWCWGDLEGDLKRKRLHVWHEGCRRRSPEPDVDDTWVLGCDPTELIFEDETEDASFRFVE
;
A
#
# COMPACT_ATOMS: atom_id res chain seq x y z
N MET A 1 6.66 -1.94 -13.72
CA MET A 1 5.61 -2.99 -13.70
C MET A 1 4.29 -2.26 -13.51
N VAL A 2 3.29 -2.49 -14.36
CA VAL A 2 1.97 -1.85 -14.22
C VAL A 2 1.04 -2.82 -13.50
N LEU A 3 0.52 -2.42 -12.36
CA LEU A 3 -0.52 -3.15 -11.63
C LEU A 3 -1.83 -2.99 -12.42
N VAL A 4 -2.38 -4.11 -12.90
CA VAL A 4 -3.68 -4.13 -13.59
C VAL A 4 -4.61 -4.98 -12.75
N LYS A 5 -5.68 -4.37 -12.21
CA LYS A 5 -6.74 -5.10 -11.50
C LYS A 5 -7.40 -6.07 -12.47
N ARG A 6 -7.07 -7.34 -12.36
CA ARG A 6 -7.78 -8.41 -13.07
C ARG A 6 -8.91 -8.89 -12.17
N ILE A 7 -10.08 -9.07 -12.76
CA ILE A 7 -11.23 -9.61 -12.04
C ILE A 7 -10.95 -11.11 -11.83
N CYS A 8 -10.86 -11.53 -10.57
CA CYS A 8 -10.80 -12.93 -10.20
C CYS A 8 -12.21 -13.41 -9.81
N PRO A 9 -12.70 -14.50 -10.43
CA PRO A 9 -13.97 -15.10 -10.05
C PRO A 9 -13.98 -15.45 -8.56
N PRO A 10 -15.11 -15.31 -7.85
CA PRO A 10 -15.20 -15.62 -6.42
C PRO A 10 -14.62 -16.99 -6.03
N GLU A 11 -14.87 -18.02 -6.84
CA GLU A 11 -14.44 -19.41 -6.61
C GLU A 11 -12.92 -19.63 -6.69
N ARG A 12 -12.18 -18.69 -7.28
CA ARG A 12 -10.71 -18.74 -7.38
C ARG A 12 -10.00 -17.89 -6.34
N ARG A 13 -10.74 -17.13 -5.53
CA ARG A 13 -10.15 -16.27 -4.49
C ARG A 13 -9.58 -17.15 -3.39
N LYS A 14 -8.31 -16.90 -3.05
CA LYS A 14 -7.63 -17.59 -1.94
C LYS A 14 -7.77 -16.79 -0.63
N ALA A 15 -7.79 -15.47 -0.72
CA ALA A 15 -8.05 -14.61 0.43
C ALA A 15 -8.60 -13.23 0.02
N VAL A 16 -9.30 -12.60 0.97
CA VAL A 16 -9.75 -11.21 0.92
C VAL A 16 -9.09 -10.46 2.07
N ILE A 17 -8.35 -9.41 1.73
CA ILE A 17 -7.73 -8.47 2.65
C ILE A 17 -8.65 -7.26 2.77
N ALA A 18 -9.15 -7.02 3.96
CA ALA A 18 -9.81 -5.76 4.28
C ALA A 18 -8.75 -4.69 4.50
N VAL A 19 -8.92 -3.58 3.81
CA VAL A 19 -8.07 -2.39 3.87
C VAL A 19 -8.88 -1.29 4.50
N SER A 20 -8.38 -0.70 5.58
CA SER A 20 -9.01 0.48 6.18
C SER A 20 -8.00 1.60 6.33
N VAL A 21 -8.46 2.83 6.14
CA VAL A 21 -7.66 4.03 6.34
C VAL A 21 -8.13 4.77 7.58
N SER A 22 -7.17 5.23 8.38
CA SER A 22 -7.40 6.18 9.47
C SER A 22 -6.37 7.29 9.47
N LEU A 23 -6.65 8.33 10.25
CA LEU A 23 -5.79 9.49 10.43
C LEU A 23 -5.42 9.62 11.90
N SER A 24 -4.20 10.08 12.20
CA SER A 24 -3.80 10.26 13.60
C SER A 24 -4.58 11.37 14.32
N HIS A 25 -5.10 12.35 13.57
CA HIS A 25 -5.87 13.48 14.10
C HIS A 25 -7.01 13.87 13.16
N PRO A 26 -8.10 14.47 13.66
CA PRO A 26 -9.21 14.94 12.82
C PRO A 26 -8.93 16.30 12.14
N THR A 27 -7.80 16.93 12.47
CA THR A 27 -7.44 18.26 11.97
C THR A 27 -5.96 18.34 11.64
N VAL A 28 -5.60 19.16 10.66
CA VAL A 28 -4.22 19.51 10.35
C VAL A 28 -4.10 21.03 10.21
N SER A 29 -3.15 21.64 10.92
CA SER A 29 -2.89 23.07 10.81
C SER A 29 -2.00 23.36 9.60
N VAL A 30 -2.35 24.36 8.80
CA VAL A 30 -1.59 24.77 7.60
C VAL A 30 -0.37 25.63 7.93
N ASN A 31 -0.32 26.22 9.13
CA ASN A 31 0.78 27.08 9.58
C ASN A 31 1.55 26.55 10.79
N ALA A 32 1.03 25.52 11.48
CA ALA A 32 1.78 24.92 12.57
C ALA A 32 3.12 24.34 12.07
N PRO A 33 4.20 24.52 12.84
CA PRO A 33 5.44 23.82 12.56
C PRO A 33 5.22 22.31 12.65
N PRO A 34 5.99 21.49 11.91
CA PRO A 34 5.93 20.03 12.05
C PRO A 34 6.17 19.61 13.50
N ASP A 35 5.27 18.80 14.04
CA ASP A 35 5.44 18.18 15.36
C ASP A 35 6.11 16.80 15.17
N PRO A 36 7.40 16.65 15.53
CA PRO A 36 8.09 15.37 15.41
C PRO A 36 7.63 14.34 16.45
N GLU A 37 7.01 14.76 17.56
CA GLU A 37 6.50 13.86 18.60
C GLU A 37 5.10 13.33 18.24
N HIS A 38 4.27 14.17 17.61
CA HIS A 38 2.90 13.81 17.22
C HIS A 38 2.61 14.16 15.74
N PRO A 39 3.30 13.53 14.78
CA PRO A 39 3.11 13.83 13.38
C PRO A 39 1.68 13.53 12.91
N PHE A 40 1.17 14.37 12.01
CA PHE A 40 -0.06 14.06 11.29
C PHE A 40 0.21 12.91 10.32
N GLN A 41 -0.46 11.79 10.53
CA GLN A 41 -0.17 10.52 9.86
C GLN A 41 -1.42 9.96 9.19
N LEU A 42 -1.18 9.36 8.03
CA LEU A 42 -2.11 8.46 7.38
C LEU A 42 -1.76 7.02 7.76
N ARG A 43 -2.72 6.28 8.31
CA ARG A 43 -2.55 4.90 8.73
C ARG A 43 -3.39 3.99 7.85
N ILE A 44 -2.75 2.99 7.26
CA ILE A 44 -3.41 1.97 6.45
C ILE A 44 -3.33 0.65 7.21
N SER A 45 -4.49 0.11 7.59
CA SER A 45 -4.60 -1.18 8.26
C SER A 45 -4.97 -2.26 7.24
N LEU A 46 -4.32 -3.41 7.37
CA LEU A 46 -4.61 -4.60 6.58
C LEU A 46 -4.97 -5.75 7.52
N ARG A 47 -6.12 -6.39 7.30
CA ARG A 47 -6.53 -7.60 8.01
C ARG A 47 -7.06 -8.65 7.03
N ILE A 48 -6.92 -9.92 7.39
CA ILE A 48 -7.52 -11.01 6.60
C ILE A 48 -9.02 -11.05 6.94
N ALA A 49 -9.86 -10.70 5.97
CA ALA A 49 -11.31 -10.75 6.13
C ALA A 49 -11.87 -12.14 5.78
N GLN A 50 -11.30 -12.78 4.76
CA GLN A 50 -11.66 -14.12 4.32
C GLN A 50 -10.40 -14.87 3.86
N THR A 51 -10.33 -16.17 4.11
CA THR A 51 -9.19 -17.00 3.72
C THR A 51 -9.61 -18.45 3.52
N THR A 52 -9.01 -19.12 2.53
CA THR A 52 -9.12 -20.58 2.36
C THR A 52 -8.21 -21.35 3.31
N GLN A 53 -7.33 -20.68 4.07
CA GLN A 53 -6.42 -21.26 5.05
C GLN A 53 -6.53 -20.53 6.40
N PRO A 54 -7.57 -20.85 7.21
CA PRO A 54 -7.73 -20.26 8.54
C PRO A 54 -6.51 -20.47 9.43
N GLY A 55 -6.19 -19.48 10.27
CA GLY A 55 -5.03 -19.54 11.17
C GLY A 55 -3.67 -19.36 10.48
N ARG A 56 -3.64 -19.13 9.16
CA ARG A 56 -2.40 -18.94 8.41
C ARG A 56 -2.18 -17.47 8.02
N PRO A 57 -1.03 -16.87 8.36
CA PRO A 57 -0.68 -15.52 7.96
C PRO A 57 -0.39 -15.42 6.45
N ILE A 58 -0.44 -14.19 5.92
CA ILE A 58 -0.16 -13.88 4.51
C ILE A 58 0.99 -12.90 4.44
N THR A 59 2.03 -13.22 3.68
CA THR A 59 3.11 -12.28 3.38
C THR A 59 2.92 -11.68 1.99
N ILE A 60 2.97 -10.34 1.88
CA ILE A 60 2.86 -9.62 0.61
C ILE A 60 4.08 -8.76 0.32
N LEU A 61 4.37 -8.55 -0.96
CA LEU A 61 5.32 -7.55 -1.44
C LEU A 61 4.61 -6.20 -1.60
N THR A 62 5.08 -5.15 -0.93
CA THR A 62 4.39 -3.84 -0.95
C THR A 62 4.98 -2.85 -1.94
N ASN A 63 6.04 -3.23 -2.65
CA ASN A 63 6.75 -2.37 -3.59
C ASN A 63 5.81 -1.65 -4.57
N HIS A 64 6.05 -0.34 -4.73
CA HIS A 64 5.33 0.52 -5.67
C HIS A 64 3.82 0.63 -5.42
N THR A 65 3.35 0.32 -4.22
CA THR A 65 1.96 0.47 -3.81
C THR A 65 1.85 1.51 -2.69
N VAL A 66 0.62 1.91 -2.34
CA VAL A 66 0.39 2.70 -1.11
C VAL A 66 0.85 1.97 0.16
N LEU A 67 1.03 0.64 0.11
CA LEU A 67 1.42 -0.16 1.26
C LEU A 67 2.94 -0.15 1.51
N HIS A 68 3.71 0.56 0.69
CA HIS A 68 5.14 0.71 0.89
C HIS A 68 5.41 1.81 1.93
N PRO A 69 6.09 1.51 3.06
CA PRO A 69 6.37 2.52 4.09
C PRO A 69 7.03 3.77 3.51
N SER A 70 6.80 4.92 4.15
CA SER A 70 7.50 6.14 3.78
C SER A 70 9.02 5.96 3.83
N ASP A 71 9.71 6.42 2.80
CA ASP A 71 11.17 6.46 2.77
C ASP A 71 11.68 7.54 3.75
N PRO A 72 12.52 7.20 4.74
CA PRO A 72 13.09 8.18 5.67
C PRO A 72 13.86 9.31 4.98
N SER A 73 14.43 9.07 3.80
CA SER A 73 15.15 10.10 3.04
C SER A 73 14.22 11.11 2.37
N GLY A 74 12.93 10.78 2.23
CA GLY A 74 11.95 11.59 1.50
C GLY A 74 12.18 11.64 -0.02
N GLU A 75 13.21 10.96 -0.55
CA GLU A 75 13.57 10.93 -1.97
C GLU A 75 12.43 10.33 -2.81
N TYR A 76 11.69 9.36 -2.24
CA TYR A 76 10.57 8.70 -2.91
C TYR A 76 9.27 8.85 -2.12
N ASP A 77 8.30 9.56 -2.68
CA ASP A 77 6.95 9.62 -2.12
C ASP A 77 6.17 8.34 -2.50
N THR A 78 5.94 7.46 -1.53
CA THR A 78 5.23 6.19 -1.74
C THR A 78 3.72 6.36 -1.97
N LEU A 79 3.08 7.35 -1.34
CA LEU A 79 1.66 7.66 -1.57
C LEU A 79 1.42 8.12 -3.00
N SER A 80 2.37 8.87 -3.56
CA SER A 80 2.33 9.33 -4.95
C SER A 80 2.40 8.21 -6.00
N ARG A 81 2.80 6.99 -5.60
CA ARG A 81 2.88 5.81 -6.49
C ARG A 81 1.57 5.02 -6.52
N GLY A 82 0.84 4.99 -5.41
CA GLY A 82 -0.38 4.19 -5.29
C GLY A 82 -1.66 4.91 -5.70
N GLY A 83 -1.57 6.17 -6.14
CA GLY A 83 -2.72 6.94 -6.62
C GLY A 83 -3.72 7.26 -5.51
N ALA A 84 -3.21 7.57 -4.32
CA ALA A 84 -3.99 8.15 -3.25
C ALA A 84 -4.33 9.62 -3.58
N GLY A 85 -5.39 10.14 -2.98
CA GLY A 85 -5.84 11.51 -3.20
C GLY A 85 -6.75 11.98 -2.08
N LEU A 86 -7.02 13.28 -2.08
CA LEU A 86 -8.03 13.87 -1.20
C LEU A 86 -9.20 14.36 -2.02
N VAL A 87 -10.41 14.18 -1.50
CA VAL A 87 -11.64 14.70 -2.09
C VAL A 87 -12.32 15.59 -1.06
N SER A 88 -12.65 16.82 -1.47
CA SER A 88 -13.40 17.74 -0.62
C SER A 88 -14.78 17.14 -0.33
N THR A 89 -15.17 17.17 0.94
CA THR A 89 -16.50 16.73 1.38
C THR A 89 -17.57 17.79 1.13
N THR A 90 -17.17 18.98 0.68
CA THR A 90 -18.08 20.08 0.32
C THR A 90 -18.76 19.85 -1.04
N PRO A 91 -19.90 20.53 -1.33
CA PRO A 91 -20.66 20.30 -2.57
C PRO A 91 -19.85 20.50 -3.85
N ASN A 92 -18.90 21.43 -3.84
CA ASN A 92 -17.97 21.66 -4.93
C ASN A 92 -16.82 20.66 -4.80
N LYS A 93 -17.06 19.41 -5.20
CA LYS A 93 -16.08 18.31 -5.16
C LYS A 93 -14.77 18.71 -5.81
N ARG A 94 -13.83 19.18 -4.99
CA ARG A 94 -12.43 19.46 -5.36
C ARG A 94 -11.57 18.26 -5.01
N TYR A 95 -10.40 18.20 -5.64
CA TYR A 95 -9.48 17.09 -5.55
C TYR A 95 -8.10 17.64 -5.28
N ILE A 96 -7.38 17.03 -4.33
CA ILE A 96 -5.93 17.23 -4.18
C ILE A 96 -5.27 15.92 -4.59
N SER A 97 -4.41 16.01 -5.60
CA SER A 97 -3.63 14.87 -6.07
C SER A 97 -2.41 14.68 -5.18
N LEU A 98 -2.26 13.52 -4.55
CA LEU A 98 -1.02 13.15 -3.86
C LEU A 98 0.06 12.64 -4.84
N GLY A 99 -0.16 12.81 -6.16
CA GLY A 99 0.72 12.37 -7.23
C GLY A 99 0.26 11.08 -7.91
N LYS A 100 0.81 10.84 -9.11
CA LYS A 100 0.58 9.61 -9.89
C LYS A 100 1.84 9.26 -10.69
N PHE A 101 2.83 8.70 -10.00
CA PHE A 101 4.10 8.32 -10.63
C PHE A 101 4.10 6.85 -11.00
N LEU A 102 4.06 6.58 -12.31
CA LEU A 102 4.32 5.25 -12.85
C LEU A 102 5.83 5.08 -13.02
N PHE A 103 6.46 4.33 -12.11
CA PHE A 103 7.89 4.07 -12.20
C PHE A 103 8.20 2.99 -13.25
N HIS A 104 9.03 3.36 -14.23
CA HIS A 104 9.71 2.43 -15.12
C HIS A 104 11.13 2.18 -14.59
N THR A 105 11.26 1.36 -13.55
CA THR A 105 12.60 0.98 -13.11
C THR A 105 13.16 -0.09 -14.05
N ARG A 106 14.25 0.23 -14.75
CA ARG A 106 15.18 -0.76 -15.29
C ARG A 106 16.04 -1.21 -14.11
N LEU A 107 15.61 -2.25 -13.42
CA LEU A 107 16.50 -2.90 -12.47
C LEU A 107 17.44 -3.79 -13.29
N ASP A 108 18.75 -3.68 -13.03
CA ASP A 108 19.74 -4.68 -13.40
C ASP A 108 19.32 -6.08 -12.93
N ARG A 109 20.13 -7.10 -13.20
CA ARG A 109 19.86 -8.48 -12.75
C ARG A 109 19.80 -8.54 -11.22
N GLN A 110 18.59 -8.39 -10.66
CA GLN A 110 18.32 -8.46 -9.23
C GLN A 110 18.42 -9.92 -8.75
N PRO A 111 18.78 -10.17 -7.48
CA PRO A 111 18.69 -11.50 -6.89
C PRO A 111 17.29 -12.09 -7.04
N ASP A 112 17.18 -13.40 -7.23
CA ASP A 112 15.88 -14.07 -7.29
C ASP A 112 15.18 -14.10 -5.93
N ASP A 113 15.96 -14.13 -4.85
CA ASP A 113 15.46 -14.01 -3.47
C ASP A 113 15.03 -12.57 -3.18
N LEU A 114 13.73 -12.37 -3.02
CA LEU A 114 13.10 -11.09 -2.70
C LEU A 114 13.68 -10.48 -1.42
N LYS A 115 14.07 -11.29 -0.44
CA LYS A 115 14.68 -10.81 0.81
C LYS A 115 16.04 -10.14 0.61
N LYS A 116 16.71 -10.36 -0.52
CA LYS A 116 18.04 -9.81 -0.83
C LYS A 116 18.02 -8.56 -1.72
N ARG A 117 16.83 -8.08 -2.11
CA ARG A 117 16.69 -6.94 -3.01
C ARG A 117 16.64 -5.63 -2.22
N ALA A 118 17.50 -4.68 -2.57
CA ALA A 118 17.69 -3.43 -1.83
C ALA A 118 16.42 -2.57 -1.67
N PHE A 119 15.49 -2.64 -2.62
CA PHE A 119 14.24 -1.86 -2.61
C PHE A 119 13.01 -2.75 -2.41
N THR A 120 13.18 -3.92 -1.80
CA THR A 120 12.07 -4.83 -1.52
C THR A 120 11.60 -4.70 -0.10
N HIS A 121 10.30 -4.44 0.05
CA HIS A 121 9.63 -4.41 1.32
C HIS A 121 8.54 -5.48 1.36
N LEU A 122 8.64 -6.36 2.35
CA LEU A 122 7.72 -7.46 2.58
C LEU A 122 7.06 -7.22 3.93
N ILE A 123 5.76 -7.48 4.03
CA ILE A 123 5.03 -7.43 5.29
C ILE A 123 4.23 -8.71 5.48
N THR A 124 4.09 -9.14 6.73
CA THR A 124 3.15 -10.19 7.13
C THR A 124 1.86 -9.55 7.61
N ILE A 125 0.73 -9.95 7.03
CA ILE A 125 -0.60 -9.76 7.60
C ILE A 125 -0.86 -10.97 8.51
N PRO A 126 -1.00 -10.78 9.84
CA PRO A 126 -1.19 -11.89 10.77
C PRO A 126 -2.52 -12.60 10.50
N ALA A 127 -2.59 -13.89 10.85
CA ALA A 127 -3.81 -14.68 10.72
C ALA A 127 -4.95 -14.11 11.57
N ASP A 128 -4.61 -13.80 12.83
CA ASP A 128 -5.48 -13.17 13.81
C ASP A 128 -4.94 -11.78 14.12
N GLY A 129 -5.58 -10.75 13.57
CA GLY A 129 -5.23 -9.35 13.81
C GLY A 129 -5.09 -8.53 12.54
N ALA A 130 -4.31 -7.46 12.65
CA ALA A 130 -4.05 -6.54 11.55
C ALA A 130 -2.60 -6.06 11.59
N VAL A 131 -2.08 -5.64 10.44
CA VAL A 131 -0.83 -4.90 10.33
C VAL A 131 -1.13 -3.47 9.92
N GLU A 132 -0.45 -2.51 10.53
CA GLU A 132 -0.62 -1.09 10.25
C GLU A 132 0.62 -0.53 9.54
N ILE A 133 0.38 0.28 8.52
CA ILE A 133 1.40 1.00 7.75
C ILE A 133 1.14 2.48 7.94
N ALA A 134 2.07 3.19 8.57
CA ALA A 134 1.97 4.62 8.81
C ALA A 134 2.76 5.41 7.76
N HIS A 135 2.15 6.47 7.25
CA HIS A 135 2.78 7.46 6.40
C HIS A 135 2.77 8.81 7.08
N ASP A 136 3.91 9.50 7.08
CA ASP A 136 3.92 10.95 7.27
C ASP A 136 2.91 11.61 6.32
N PHE A 137 2.04 12.45 6.83
CA PHE A 137 0.98 13.09 6.06
C PHE A 137 0.97 14.60 6.26
N SER A 138 2.16 15.18 6.39
CA SER A 138 2.37 16.62 6.55
C SER A 138 1.74 17.46 5.43
N VAL A 139 1.39 18.71 5.73
CA VAL A 139 0.83 19.66 4.75
C VAL A 139 1.77 19.85 3.56
N SER A 140 3.07 19.95 3.81
CA SER A 140 4.07 20.05 2.73
C SER A 140 4.07 18.82 1.82
N ARG A 141 3.81 17.62 2.35
CA ARG A 141 3.65 16.41 1.55
C ARG A 141 2.33 16.39 0.78
N ILE A 142 1.21 16.77 1.41
CA ILE A 142 -0.11 16.82 0.77
C ILE A 142 -0.09 17.71 -0.49
N PHE A 143 0.54 18.87 -0.40
CA PHE A 143 0.60 19.84 -1.51
C PHE A 143 1.81 19.65 -2.43
N ARG A 144 2.69 18.68 -2.18
CA ARG A 144 3.94 18.48 -2.94
C ARG A 144 3.73 18.34 -4.45
N HIS A 145 2.61 17.73 -4.84
CA HIS A 145 2.28 17.44 -6.24
C HIS A 145 1.03 18.18 -6.72
N GLU A 146 0.40 18.97 -5.85
CA GLU A 146 -0.77 19.75 -6.19
C GLU A 146 -0.36 21.03 -6.91
N GLN A 147 -1.05 21.36 -8.01
CA GLN A 147 -0.70 22.50 -8.86
C GLN A 147 -1.79 23.56 -8.89
N ARG A 148 -3.00 23.25 -8.45
CA ARG A 148 -4.18 24.11 -8.59
C ARG A 148 -4.63 24.75 -7.28
N LEU A 149 -4.39 24.07 -6.16
CA LEU A 149 -4.76 24.53 -4.84
C LEU A 149 -3.51 24.80 -4.02
N THR A 150 -3.53 25.89 -3.28
CA THR A 150 -2.56 26.18 -2.23
C THR A 150 -3.11 25.74 -0.88
N LYS A 151 -2.24 25.69 0.14
CA LYS A 151 -2.66 25.37 1.50
C LYS A 151 -3.67 26.38 2.08
N ASP A 152 -3.64 27.63 1.60
CA ASP A 152 -4.53 28.69 2.09
C ASP A 152 -5.94 28.55 1.47
N ASP A 153 -6.05 27.96 0.27
CA ASP A 153 -7.32 27.74 -0.45
C ASP A 153 -8.23 26.67 0.17
N VAL A 154 -7.75 25.96 1.19
CA VAL A 154 -8.43 24.79 1.79
C VAL A 154 -8.74 24.97 3.27
N VAL A 155 -8.30 26.08 3.88
CA VAL A 155 -8.51 26.35 5.30
C VAL A 155 -10.00 26.35 5.62
N GLY A 156 -10.38 25.65 6.68
CA GLY A 156 -11.76 25.51 7.12
C GLY A 156 -12.54 24.43 6.38
N GLU A 157 -11.95 23.74 5.40
CA GLU A 157 -12.63 22.67 4.65
C GLU A 157 -12.32 21.28 5.18
N SER A 158 -13.30 20.39 5.04
CA SER A 158 -13.15 18.97 5.36
C SER A 158 -12.88 18.16 4.10
N TRP A 159 -11.87 17.29 4.19
CA TRP A 159 -11.35 16.49 3.09
C TRP A 159 -11.29 15.03 3.51
N ARG A 160 -11.66 14.15 2.59
CA ARG A 160 -11.60 12.70 2.78
C ARG A 160 -10.44 12.12 2.01
N VAL A 161 -9.67 11.25 2.66
CA VAL A 161 -8.66 10.43 1.99
C VAL A 161 -9.35 9.33 1.19
N GLY A 162 -8.94 9.16 -0.06
CA GLY A 162 -9.31 7.99 -0.85
C GLY A 162 -8.08 7.25 -1.34
N LEU A 163 -8.11 5.93 -1.24
CA LEU A 163 -7.13 5.05 -1.87
C LEU A 163 -7.59 4.70 -3.28
N GLY A 164 -6.63 4.59 -4.21
CA GLY A 164 -6.93 4.00 -5.51
C GLY A 164 -7.76 4.86 -6.46
N PHE A 165 -7.63 6.20 -6.44
CA PHE A 165 -8.16 7.06 -7.51
C PHE A 165 -7.60 6.70 -8.90
N ALA A 166 -6.47 5.97 -8.94
CA ALA A 166 -5.89 5.38 -10.15
C ALA A 166 -6.14 3.86 -10.30
N GLY A 167 -6.98 3.26 -9.46
CA GLY A 167 -7.61 1.96 -9.74
C GLY A 167 -7.03 0.71 -9.06
N TYR A 168 -6.12 0.80 -8.08
CA TYR A 168 -5.65 -0.41 -7.39
C TYR A 168 -4.96 -0.18 -6.04
N VAL A 169 -5.48 -0.82 -4.99
CA VAL A 169 -4.73 -1.22 -3.79
C VAL A 169 -4.44 -2.71 -3.94
N GLY A 170 -3.21 -3.13 -3.70
CA GLY A 170 -2.88 -4.55 -3.65
C GLY A 170 -1.39 -4.83 -3.76
N THR A 171 -1.04 -6.01 -4.24
CA THR A 171 0.34 -6.49 -4.30
C THR A 171 0.69 -7.06 -5.68
N THR A 172 2.00 -7.21 -5.93
CA THR A 172 2.57 -7.83 -7.13
C THR A 172 3.07 -9.24 -6.87
N TRP A 173 3.17 -9.66 -5.61
CA TRP A 173 3.66 -10.96 -5.18
C TRP A 173 3.18 -11.24 -3.77
N TRP A 174 2.72 -12.47 -3.49
CA TRP A 174 2.33 -12.86 -2.15
C TRP A 174 2.51 -14.37 -1.93
N CYS A 175 2.55 -14.79 -0.68
CA CYS A 175 2.52 -16.21 -0.30
C CYS A 175 1.87 -16.38 1.08
N TRP A 176 1.60 -17.62 1.45
CA TRP A 176 1.21 -17.98 2.79
C TRP A 176 2.43 -18.11 3.70
N GLY A 177 2.31 -17.66 4.95
CA GLY A 177 3.34 -17.75 5.97
C GLY A 177 3.75 -16.39 6.53
N ASP A 178 4.50 -16.45 7.62
CA ASP A 178 5.01 -15.31 8.38
C ASP A 178 6.53 -15.18 8.23
N LEU A 179 6.98 -13.97 7.88
CA LEU A 179 8.39 -13.58 7.80
C LEU A 179 9.17 -13.89 9.08
N GLU A 180 8.56 -13.74 10.25
CA GLU A 180 9.22 -14.04 11.54
C GLU A 180 9.00 -15.48 12.03
N GLY A 181 8.10 -16.21 11.38
CA GLY A 181 7.75 -17.60 11.67
C GLY A 181 8.31 -18.57 10.64
N ASP A 182 7.43 -19.28 9.94
CA ASP A 182 7.77 -20.34 9.00
C ASP A 182 8.59 -19.87 7.80
N LEU A 183 8.45 -18.62 7.39
CA LEU A 183 9.22 -18.06 6.28
C LEU A 183 10.61 -17.58 6.71
N LYS A 184 10.92 -17.46 8.00
CA LYS A 184 12.16 -16.83 8.49
C LYS A 184 13.42 -17.38 7.84
N ARG A 185 13.52 -18.70 7.76
CA ARG A 185 14.66 -19.43 7.17
C ARG A 185 14.50 -19.75 5.69
N LYS A 186 13.36 -19.44 5.09
CA LYS A 186 13.08 -19.69 3.67
C LYS A 186 13.52 -18.53 2.80
N ARG A 187 13.88 -18.82 1.56
CA ARG A 187 14.12 -17.83 0.50
C ARG A 187 12.81 -17.57 -0.24
N LEU A 188 12.54 -16.32 -0.62
CA LEU A 188 11.30 -15.97 -1.31
C LEU A 188 11.59 -15.71 -2.78
N HIS A 189 11.19 -16.61 -3.66
CA HIS A 189 11.51 -16.49 -5.08
C HIS A 189 10.63 -15.42 -5.75
N VAL A 190 11.21 -14.60 -6.64
CA VAL A 190 10.47 -13.58 -7.41
C VAL A 190 9.37 -14.15 -8.30
N TRP A 191 9.53 -15.41 -8.72
CA TRP A 191 8.52 -16.12 -9.49
C TRP A 191 7.25 -16.30 -8.65
N HIS A 192 6.11 -16.19 -9.32
CA HIS A 192 4.81 -16.45 -8.74
C HIS A 192 3.88 -17.03 -9.81
N GLU A 193 2.85 -17.75 -9.37
CA GLU A 193 1.77 -18.22 -10.26
C GLU A 193 1.15 -17.01 -11.01
N GLY A 194 0.77 -17.19 -12.26
CA GLY A 194 0.21 -16.09 -13.07
C GLY A 194 1.24 -15.03 -13.53
N CYS A 195 2.54 -15.21 -13.24
CA CYS A 195 3.59 -14.35 -13.77
C CYS A 195 3.60 -14.40 -15.32
N ARG A 196 3.32 -13.25 -15.96
CA ARG A 196 3.15 -13.17 -17.42
C ARG A 196 4.44 -13.34 -18.23
N ARG A 197 5.61 -13.40 -17.58
CA ARG A 197 6.92 -13.36 -18.26
C ARG A 197 7.29 -14.64 -19.02
N ARG A 198 6.39 -15.61 -19.17
CA ARG A 198 6.65 -16.93 -19.81
C ARG A 198 7.83 -17.69 -19.20
N SER A 199 8.30 -17.29 -18.02
CA SER A 199 9.30 -18.06 -17.29
C SER A 199 8.60 -19.30 -16.74
N PRO A 200 9.12 -20.52 -17.03
CA PRO A 200 8.59 -21.71 -16.40
C PRO A 200 8.70 -21.59 -14.88
N GLU A 201 7.86 -22.32 -14.17
CA GLU A 201 8.03 -22.52 -12.74
C GLU A 201 9.45 -23.04 -12.48
N PRO A 202 10.22 -22.39 -11.60
CA PRO A 202 11.59 -22.80 -11.34
C PRO A 202 11.59 -24.10 -10.51
N ASP A 203 12.47 -25.02 -10.88
CA ASP A 203 12.75 -26.20 -10.06
C ASP A 203 13.63 -25.77 -8.87
N VAL A 204 13.02 -25.69 -7.69
CA VAL A 204 13.65 -25.23 -6.46
C VAL A 204 13.37 -26.23 -5.33
N ASP A 205 14.35 -26.36 -4.43
CA ASP A 205 14.19 -27.18 -3.23
C ASP A 205 13.19 -26.57 -2.23
N ASP A 206 12.93 -27.32 -1.15
CA ASP A 206 12.00 -26.92 -0.09
C ASP A 206 12.44 -25.67 0.68
N THR A 207 13.68 -25.19 0.51
CA THR A 207 14.17 -23.96 1.16
C THR A 207 13.64 -22.70 0.48
N TRP A 208 13.02 -22.82 -0.69
CA TRP A 208 12.38 -21.73 -1.41
C TRP A 208 10.86 -21.73 -1.25
N VAL A 209 10.29 -20.52 -1.31
CA VAL A 209 8.84 -20.30 -1.38
C VAL A 209 8.55 -19.53 -2.66
N LEU A 210 7.66 -20.08 -3.48
CA LEU A 210 7.14 -19.46 -4.68
C LEU A 210 5.90 -18.62 -4.35
N GLY A 211 5.69 -17.54 -5.10
CA GLY A 211 4.50 -16.70 -4.91
C GLY A 211 3.24 -17.33 -5.50
N CYS A 212 2.09 -17.04 -4.90
CA CYS A 212 0.76 -17.33 -5.44
C CYS A 212 0.34 -16.29 -6.49
N ASP A 213 -0.73 -16.58 -7.23
CA ASP A 213 -1.26 -15.65 -8.24
C ASP A 213 -1.80 -14.38 -7.57
N PRO A 214 -1.25 -13.18 -7.84
CA PRO A 214 -1.70 -11.93 -7.23
C PRO A 214 -3.17 -11.61 -7.49
N THR A 215 -3.79 -12.20 -8.53
CA THR A 215 -5.21 -12.02 -8.81
C THR A 215 -6.11 -12.77 -7.83
N GLU A 216 -5.58 -13.77 -7.12
CA GLU A 216 -6.33 -14.57 -6.14
C GLU A 216 -6.35 -13.96 -4.74
N LEU A 217 -5.60 -12.87 -4.54
CA LEU A 217 -5.60 -12.06 -3.32
C LEU A 217 -6.34 -10.74 -3.56
N ILE A 218 -7.55 -10.61 -2.99
CA ILE A 218 -8.40 -9.44 -3.18
C ILE A 218 -8.15 -8.43 -2.08
N PHE A 219 -8.16 -7.14 -2.43
CA PHE A 219 -8.10 -6.04 -1.47
C PHE A 219 -9.42 -5.28 -1.56
N GLU A 220 -10.16 -5.23 -0.46
CA GLU A 220 -11.45 -4.56 -0.32
C GLU A 220 -11.30 -3.37 0.61
N ASP A 221 -11.78 -2.20 0.17
CA ASP A 221 -11.76 -0.98 0.97
C ASP A 221 -12.95 -1.02 1.94
N GLU A 222 -12.64 -1.09 3.23
CA GLU A 222 -13.58 -1.03 4.35
C GLU A 222 -13.40 0.27 5.17
N THR A 223 -12.85 1.31 4.56
CA THR A 223 -12.70 2.61 5.21
C THR A 223 -14.08 3.21 5.53
N GLU A 224 -14.39 3.35 6.83
CA GLU A 224 -15.64 3.97 7.29
C GLU A 224 -15.60 5.50 7.10
N ASP A 225 -14.65 6.17 7.75
CA ASP A 225 -14.38 7.59 7.57
C ASP A 225 -12.90 7.90 7.78
N ALA A 226 -12.30 8.51 6.77
CA ALA A 226 -10.93 9.01 6.79
C ALA A 226 -10.94 10.51 6.43
N SER A 227 -11.82 11.27 7.10
CA SER A 227 -11.98 12.69 6.89
C SER A 227 -11.23 13.51 7.93
N PHE A 228 -10.68 14.64 7.52
CA PHE A 228 -10.05 15.63 8.39
C PHE A 228 -10.31 17.04 7.88
N ARG A 229 -10.04 18.03 8.74
CA ARG A 229 -10.21 19.45 8.43
C ARG A 229 -8.88 20.19 8.42
N PHE A 230 -8.67 21.05 7.43
CA PHE A 230 -7.58 22.02 7.47
C PHE A 230 -7.95 23.18 8.41
N VAL A 231 -7.05 23.54 9.31
CA VAL A 231 -7.20 24.66 10.25
C VAL A 231 -6.02 25.62 10.12
N GLU A 232 -6.15 26.83 10.66
CA GLU A 232 -5.08 27.83 10.65
C GLU A 232 -3.83 27.40 11.41
#